data_AF-A0A847DMH2-F1
#
_entry.id   AF-A0A847DMH2-F1
#
_cell.length_a   1.000
_cell.length_b   1.000
_cell.length_c   1.000
_cell.angle_alpha   90.00
_cell.angle_beta   90.00
_cell.angle_gamma   90.00
#
_symmetry.space_group_name_H-M   'P 1'
#
loop_
_entity.id
_entity.type
_entity.pdbx_description
1 polymer ?
#
loop_
_entity_poly.entity_id
_entity_poly.type
_entity_poly.pdbx_seq_one_letter_code
_entity_poly.pdbx_strand_id
1 'polypeptide(L)'
;MVKSNLYKYLFYLHILLFVYSFNGLCVKVAAQYPFLSLGYCFFFGLAIGLLALLALGWQQVLKHMSLVTAYANRPIVIIWSVLWAVVFLGEYGALRPLPLVGLLLIVSGVYLVVTCRE
;
A
#
# COMPACT_ATOMS: atom_id res chain seq x y z
N MET A 1 26.28 15.19 8.66
CA MET A 1 25.08 15.95 9.13
C MET A 1 23.80 15.58 8.36
N VAL A 2 23.48 14.28 8.14
CA VAL A 2 22.35 13.88 7.24
C VAL A 2 21.39 12.83 7.85
N LYS A 3 21.66 12.28 9.04
CA LYS A 3 20.82 11.22 9.64
C LYS A 3 19.45 11.67 10.19
N SER A 4 19.28 12.96 10.53
CA SER A 4 18.06 13.47 11.20
C SER A 4 16.81 13.47 10.29
N ASN A 5 16.97 13.69 8.99
CA ASN A 5 15.83 13.78 8.07
C ASN A 5 15.29 12.41 7.61
N LEU A 6 16.11 11.35 7.69
CA LEU A 6 15.74 10.00 7.22
C LEU A 6 14.52 9.43 7.96
N TYR A 7 14.48 9.58 9.29
CA TYR A 7 13.34 9.13 10.11
C TYR A 7 12.06 9.88 9.78
N LYS A 8 12.17 11.17 9.45
CA LYS A 8 11.03 12.02 9.04
C LYS A 8 10.44 11.54 7.71
N TYR A 9 11.28 11.18 6.74
CA TYR A 9 10.83 10.63 5.46
C TYR A 9 10.34 9.18 5.58
N LEU A 10 10.90 8.35 6.46
CA LEU A 10 10.38 7.01 6.77
C LEU A 10 8.98 7.07 7.40
N PHE A 11 8.74 8.06 8.26
CA PHE A 11 7.42 8.31 8.83
C PHE A 11 6.43 8.78 7.76
N TYR A 12 6.84 9.70 6.89
CA TYR A 12 6.03 10.15 5.76
C TYR A 12 5.71 9.00 4.79
N LEU A 13 6.67 8.11 4.57
CA LEU A 13 6.48 6.89 3.79
C LEU A 13 5.43 5.98 4.45
N HIS A 14 5.50 5.74 5.77
CA HIS A 14 4.50 4.95 6.49
C HIS A 14 3.09 5.55 6.40
N ILE A 15 2.96 6.87 6.52
CA ILE A 15 1.68 7.56 6.31
C ILE A 15 1.18 7.33 4.88
N LEU A 16 2.06 7.45 3.89
CA LEU A 16 1.70 7.26 2.49
C LEU A 16 1.28 5.80 2.21
N LEU A 17 2.00 4.84 2.78
CA LEU A 17 1.70 3.41 2.69
C LEU A 17 0.35 3.09 3.38
N PHE A 18 0.05 3.76 4.49
CA PHE A 18 -1.24 3.67 5.18
C PHE A 18 -2.38 4.20 4.29
N VAL A 19 -2.22 5.39 3.71
CA VAL A 19 -3.19 5.97 2.75
C VAL A 19 -3.40 5.06 1.53
N TYR A 20 -2.32 4.46 1.03
CA TYR A 20 -2.38 3.51 -0.09
C TYR A 20 -3.17 2.25 0.25
N SER A 21 -2.99 1.71 1.45
CA SER A 21 -3.74 0.53 1.88
C SER A 21 -5.25 0.78 1.91
N PHE A 22 -5.66 2.02 2.23
CA PHE A 22 -7.05 2.45 2.21
C PHE A 22 -7.60 2.58 0.79
N ASN A 23 -6.78 3.05 -0.17
CA ASN A 23 -7.15 3.09 -1.58
C ASN A 23 -7.56 1.70 -2.11
N GLY A 24 -6.75 0.68 -1.83
CA GLY A 24 -7.03 -0.69 -2.25
C GLY A 24 -8.32 -1.25 -1.65
N LEU A 25 -8.63 -0.89 -0.39
CA LEU A 25 -9.89 -1.24 0.25
C LEU A 25 -11.08 -0.56 -0.44
N CYS A 26 -11.00 0.75 -0.71
CA CYS A 26 -12.08 1.50 -1.36
C CYS A 26 -12.43 0.94 -2.74
N VAL A 27 -11.44 0.54 -3.55
CA VAL A 27 -11.68 -0.08 -4.86
C VAL A 27 -12.37 -1.44 -4.72
N LYS A 28 -11.95 -2.26 -3.75
CA LYS A 28 -12.62 -3.54 -3.48
C LYS A 28 -14.07 -3.36 -3.06
N VAL A 29 -14.35 -2.40 -2.17
CA VAL A 29 -15.71 -2.08 -1.73
C VAL A 29 -16.53 -1.52 -2.89
N ALA A 30 -15.94 -0.65 -3.73
CA ALA A 30 -16.62 -0.13 -4.92
C ALA A 30 -17.04 -1.25 -5.88
N ALA A 31 -16.19 -2.27 -6.07
CA ALA A 31 -16.49 -3.42 -6.94
C ALA A 31 -17.68 -4.29 -6.46
N GLN A 32 -18.11 -4.16 -5.20
CA GLN A 32 -19.30 -4.85 -4.69
C GLN A 32 -20.61 -4.13 -5.03
N TYR A 33 -20.55 -2.85 -5.41
CA TYR A 33 -21.72 -2.09 -5.84
C TYR A 33 -22.00 -2.28 -7.34
N PRO A 34 -23.27 -2.26 -7.76
CA PRO A 34 -23.60 -2.31 -9.18
C PRO A 34 -23.01 -1.11 -9.93
N PHE A 35 -22.58 -1.36 -11.17
CA PHE A 35 -21.94 -0.38 -12.03
C PHE A 35 -22.83 0.87 -12.16
N LEU A 36 -22.25 2.05 -11.90
CA LEU A 36 -22.91 3.36 -11.95
C LEU A 36 -23.94 3.65 -10.84
N SER A 37 -23.98 2.86 -9.77
CA SER A 37 -24.74 3.23 -8.56
C SER A 37 -24.13 4.43 -7.83
N LEU A 38 -24.94 5.16 -7.05
CA LEU A 38 -24.49 6.30 -6.25
C LEU A 38 -23.39 5.89 -5.25
N GLY A 39 -23.48 4.67 -4.70
CA GLY A 39 -22.44 4.07 -3.87
C GLY A 39 -21.14 3.81 -4.64
N TYR A 40 -21.23 3.26 -5.86
CA TYR A 40 -20.08 3.04 -6.74
C TYR A 40 -19.35 4.36 -7.04
N CYS A 41 -20.09 5.40 -7.43
CA CYS A 41 -19.50 6.71 -7.75
C CYS A 41 -18.78 7.33 -6.54
N PHE A 42 -19.37 7.24 -5.35
CA PHE A 42 -18.75 7.75 -4.12
C PHE A 42 -17.44 7.03 -3.77
N PHE A 43 -17.46 5.69 -3.69
CA PHE A 43 -16.26 4.92 -3.35
C PHE A 43 -15.18 4.98 -4.43
N PHE A 44 -15.58 5.02 -5.70
CA PHE A 44 -14.66 5.16 -6.83
C PHE A 44 -14.04 6.57 -6.88
N GLY A 45 -14.84 7.62 -6.65
CA GLY A 45 -14.34 9.00 -6.52
C GLY A 45 -13.37 9.16 -5.36
N LEU A 46 -13.68 8.55 -4.20
CA LEU A 46 -12.78 8.50 -3.05
C LEU A 46 -11.46 7.79 -3.40
N ALA A 47 -11.52 6.66 -4.11
CA ALA A 47 -10.33 5.95 -4.57
C ALA A 47 -9.48 6.83 -5.53
N ILE A 48 -10.09 7.55 -6.47
CA ILE A 48 -9.36 8.47 -7.34
C ILE A 48 -8.72 9.61 -6.53
N GLY A 49 -9.43 10.19 -5.56
CA GLY A 49 -8.89 11.22 -4.68
C GLY A 49 -7.69 10.73 -3.86
N LEU A 50 -7.78 9.52 -3.32
CA LEU A 50 -6.67 8.85 -2.63
C LEU A 50 -5.48 8.64 -3.57
N LEU A 51 -5.70 8.22 -4.82
CA LEU A 51 -4.66 8.09 -5.84
C LEU A 51 -3.99 9.43 -6.16
N ALA A 52 -4.74 10.53 -6.23
CA ALA A 52 -4.19 11.86 -6.44
C ALA A 52 -3.30 12.29 -5.27
N LEU A 53 -3.73 12.09 -4.03
CA LEU A 53 -2.92 12.35 -2.83
C LEU A 53 -1.64 11.51 -2.83
N LEU A 54 -1.75 10.24 -3.21
CA LEU A 54 -0.60 9.34 -3.36
C LEU A 54 0.38 9.84 -4.42
N ALA A 55 -0.10 10.30 -5.57
CA ALA A 55 0.76 10.83 -6.62
C ALA A 55 1.56 12.06 -6.14
N LEU A 56 0.91 12.96 -5.41
CA LEU A 56 1.56 14.14 -4.81
C LEU A 56 2.58 13.73 -3.74
N GLY A 57 2.22 12.82 -2.84
CA GLY A 57 3.14 12.32 -1.82
C GLY A 57 4.31 11.54 -2.42
N TRP A 58 4.09 10.75 -3.47
CA TRP A 58 5.13 10.01 -4.17
C TRP A 58 6.13 10.94 -4.85
N GLN A 59 5.65 12.01 -5.48
CA GLN A 59 6.49 13.08 -6.01
C GLN A 59 7.38 13.74 -4.95
N GLN A 60 6.90 13.92 -3.71
CA GLN A 60 7.69 14.49 -2.61
C GLN A 60 8.75 13.53 -2.06
N VAL A 61 8.38 12.25 -1.93
CA VAL A 61 9.25 11.19 -1.43
C VAL A 61 10.42 10.95 -2.39
N LEU A 62 10.16 10.87 -3.69
CA LEU A 62 11.18 10.63 -4.71
C LEU A 62 12.22 11.75 -4.85
N LYS A 63 11.91 12.97 -4.38
CA LYS A 63 12.89 14.07 -4.34
C LYS A 63 13.96 13.90 -3.25
N HIS A 64 13.70 13.07 -2.24
CA HIS A 64 14.55 12.96 -1.04
C HIS A 64 15.08 11.55 -0.78
N MET A 65 14.54 10.52 -1.45
CA MET A 65 15.02 9.14 -1.33
C MET A 65 15.10 8.44 -2.68
N SER A 66 15.99 7.45 -2.79
CA SER A 66 16.12 6.65 -4.01
C SER A 66 14.92 5.72 -4.19
N LEU A 67 14.54 5.46 -5.45
CA LEU A 67 13.45 4.53 -5.80
C LEU A 67 13.62 3.16 -5.10
N VAL A 68 14.86 2.71 -4.94
CA VAL A 68 15.22 1.42 -4.36
C VAL A 68 14.71 1.30 -2.92
N THR A 69 14.99 2.31 -2.08
CA THR A 69 14.56 2.30 -0.67
C THR A 69 13.04 2.43 -0.53
N ALA A 70 12.38 3.17 -1.44
CA ALA A 70 10.92 3.27 -1.45
C ALA A 70 10.26 1.93 -1.83
N TYR A 71 10.78 1.25 -2.84
CA TYR A 71 10.28 -0.07 -3.27
C TYR A 71 10.57 -1.18 -2.25
N ALA A 72 11.67 -1.08 -1.50
CA ALA A 72 11.99 -2.00 -0.40
C ALA A 72 10.87 -2.08 0.66
N ASN A 73 10.17 -0.98 0.90
CA ASN A 73 9.10 -0.88 1.88
C ASN A 73 7.71 -1.20 1.32
N ARG A 74 7.60 -1.44 0.00
CA ARG A 74 6.33 -1.75 -0.68
C ARG A 74 5.63 -3.02 -0.15
N PRO A 75 6.32 -4.09 0.31
CA PRO A 75 5.66 -5.27 0.89
C PRO A 75 4.78 -4.93 2.08
N ILE A 76 5.09 -3.88 2.84
CA ILE A 76 4.29 -3.48 4.01
C ILE A 76 2.87 -3.07 3.59
N VAL A 77 2.71 -2.47 2.40
CA VAL A 77 1.38 -2.16 1.83
C VAL A 77 0.56 -3.42 1.63
N ILE A 78 1.21 -4.46 1.13
CA ILE A 78 0.56 -5.73 0.81
C ILE A 78 0.11 -6.42 2.12
N ILE A 79 0.92 -6.34 3.17
CA ILE A 79 0.54 -6.81 4.51
C ILE A 79 -0.70 -6.05 5.00
N TRP A 80 -0.69 -4.72 4.93
CA TRP A 80 -1.83 -3.90 5.34
C TRP A 80 -3.08 -4.15 4.50
N SER A 81 -2.97 -4.35 3.18
CA SER A 81 -4.12 -4.62 2.33
C SER A 81 -4.78 -5.97 2.64
N VAL A 82 -3.99 -6.99 2.98
CA VAL A 82 -4.49 -8.28 3.48
C VAL A 82 -5.19 -8.11 4.83
N LEU A 83 -4.60 -7.34 5.76
CA LEU A 83 -5.25 -7.03 7.05
C LEU A 83 -6.60 -6.35 6.87
N TRP A 84 -6.69 -5.32 6.01
CA TRP A 84 -7.94 -4.63 5.75
C TRP A 84 -8.98 -5.51 5.06
N ALA A 85 -8.56 -6.42 4.17
CA ALA A 85 -9.47 -7.38 3.54
C ALA A 85 -10.11 -8.32 4.58
N VAL A 86 -9.35 -8.76 5.57
CA VAL A 86 -9.91 -9.58 6.67
C VAL A 86 -10.83 -8.75 7.57
N VAL A 87 -10.40 -7.55 7.98
CA VAL A 87 -11.12 -6.73 8.96
C VAL A 87 -12.42 -6.15 8.41
N PHE A 88 -12.41 -5.60 7.18
CA PHE A 88 -13.55 -4.87 6.62
C PHE A 88 -14.45 -5.73 5.72
N LEU A 89 -13.89 -6.67 4.96
CA LEU A 89 -14.68 -7.52 4.06
C LEU A 89 -15.03 -8.88 4.68
N GLY A 90 -14.47 -9.21 5.85
CA GLY A 90 -14.66 -10.53 6.46
C GLY A 90 -14.09 -11.67 5.60
N GLU A 91 -13.16 -11.35 4.68
CA GLU A 91 -12.50 -12.33 3.82
C GLU A 91 -11.48 -13.14 4.65
N TYR A 92 -11.94 -14.02 5.55
CA TYR A 92 -11.07 -14.96 6.26
C TYR A 92 -10.27 -15.86 5.30
N GLY A 93 -10.73 -15.96 4.04
CA GLY A 93 -10.00 -16.58 2.94
C GLY A 93 -8.61 -15.98 2.70
N ALA A 94 -8.38 -14.72 3.06
CA ALA A 94 -7.06 -14.08 2.97
C ALA A 94 -6.05 -14.62 4.02
N LEU A 95 -6.53 -15.30 5.06
CA LEU A 95 -5.71 -16.03 6.06
C LEU A 95 -5.48 -17.49 5.69
N ARG A 96 -5.96 -17.94 4.51
CA ARG A 96 -5.64 -19.29 4.04
C ARG A 96 -4.14 -19.44 3.81
N PRO A 97 -3.61 -20.68 3.87
CA PRO A 97 -2.19 -20.93 3.70
C PRO A 97 -1.66 -20.44 2.34
N LEU A 98 -2.47 -20.45 1.28
CA LEU A 98 -2.04 -20.07 -0.06
C LEU A 98 -1.69 -18.56 -0.18
N PRO A 99 -2.57 -17.60 0.21
CA PRO A 99 -2.20 -16.18 0.30
C PRO A 99 -1.01 -15.90 1.24
N LEU A 100 -0.93 -16.60 2.37
CA LEU A 100 0.17 -16.44 3.33
C LEU A 100 1.52 -16.83 2.73
N VAL A 101 1.59 -17.96 2.01
CA VAL A 101 2.80 -18.37 1.29
C VAL A 101 3.15 -17.35 0.20
N GLY A 102 2.16 -16.84 -0.53
CA GLY A 102 2.37 -15.77 -1.51
C GLY A 102 2.93 -14.50 -0.88
N LEU A 103 2.41 -14.09 0.27
CA LEU A 103 2.88 -12.94 1.03
C LEU A 103 4.35 -13.13 1.48
N LEU A 104 4.68 -14.30 2.04
CA LEU A 104 6.04 -14.64 2.45
C LEU A 104 7.01 -14.64 1.27
N LEU A 105 6.59 -15.16 0.12
CA LEU A 105 7.39 -15.18 -1.10
C LEU A 105 7.67 -13.76 -1.64
N ILE A 106 6.70 -12.85 -1.56
CA ILE A 106 6.90 -11.45 -1.97
C ILE A 106 7.87 -10.75 -1.02
N VAL A 107 7.69 -10.93 0.29
CA VAL A 107 8.56 -10.32 1.31
C VAL A 107 10.00 -10.83 1.16
N SER A 108 10.19 -12.14 0.97
CA SER A 108 11.52 -12.73 0.78
C SER A 108 12.17 -12.25 -0.52
N GLY A 109 11.41 -12.16 -1.62
CA GLY A 109 11.90 -11.63 -2.89
C GLY A 109 12.38 -10.18 -2.78
N VAL A 110 11.64 -9.33 -2.08
CA VAL A 110 12.07 -7.94 -1.85
C VAL A 110 13.29 -7.88 -0.93
N TYR A 111 13.34 -8.68 0.13
CA TYR A 111 14.51 -8.75 1.01
C TYR A 111 15.79 -9.13 0.26
N LEU A 112 15.70 -10.11 -0.66
CA LEU A 112 16.83 -10.52 -1.50
C LEU A 112 17.29 -9.37 -2.41
N VAL A 113 16.35 -8.67 -3.05
CA VAL A 113 16.66 -7.52 -3.91
C VAL A 113 17.33 -6.39 -3.13
N VAL A 114 16.89 -6.14 -1.90
CA VAL A 114 17.48 -5.10 -1.04
C VAL A 114 18.90 -5.49 -0.62
N THR A 115 19.09 -6.73 -0.17
CA THR A 115 20.39 -7.24 0.31
C THR A 115 21.43 -7.31 -0.81
N CYS A 116 21.00 -7.63 -2.05
CA CYS A 116 21.90 -7.70 -3.21
C CYS A 116 22.38 -6.30 -3.68
N ARG A 117 21.80 -5.23 -3.16
CA ARG A 117 22.05 -3.85 -3.61
C ARG A 117 22.79 -2.98 -2.60
N GLU A 118 23.02 -3.49 -1.39
CA GLU A 118 23.99 -2.94 -0.42
C GLU A 118 25.38 -3.56 -0.65
#